data_AF-A0A7S4D2E7-F1
#
_entry.id   AF-A0A7S4D2E7-F1
#
_cell.length_a   1.000
_cell.length_b   1.000
_cell.length_c   1.000
_cell.angle_alpha   90.00
_cell.angle_beta   90.00
_cell.angle_gamma   90.00
#
_symmetry.space_group_name_H-M   'P 1'
#
loop_
_entity.id
_entity.type
_entity.pdbx_description
1 polymer ?
#
loop_
_entity_poly.entity_id
_entity_poly.type
_entity_poly.pdbx_seq_one_letter_code
_entity_poly.pdbx_strand_id
1 'polypeptide(L)'
;AAVLLFCLEAGLKVVAWGWHTYWRSPSNRFDLLVTVAALAATSLALLPPVVRQADPRLIHLVTALRLLRVLGLLCTLGGWWVVVASLSRVLPAAGQLLRATFVLMFTFSAAGVDLYGGLINRVPGSAQCRALEGSNFANAGYWANNFNDLLSGLVLCFELLVVNSWYTIVEAFVAVSSRWTRLFFVAYWLLAVIVCANLAIAFVIEALLAEVRAAEEPERAVGEGRLLM
;
A
#
# COMPACT_ATOMS: atom_id res chain seq x y z
N ALA A 1 12.79 16.15 -24.18
CA ALA A 1 11.54 16.78 -24.62
C ALA A 1 10.52 16.88 -23.48
N ALA A 2 9.91 15.78 -23.01
CA ALA A 2 8.86 15.84 -21.97
C ALA A 2 9.26 16.58 -20.66
N VAL A 3 10.46 16.33 -20.14
CA VAL A 3 10.93 16.99 -18.90
C VAL A 3 11.07 18.50 -19.05
N LEU A 4 11.52 18.98 -20.22
CA LEU A 4 11.64 20.41 -20.49
C LEU A 4 10.27 21.09 -20.57
N LEU A 5 9.27 20.39 -21.14
CA LEU A 5 7.89 20.87 -21.16
C LEU A 5 7.31 20.97 -19.74
N PHE A 6 7.53 19.97 -18.89
CA PHE A 6 7.10 20.04 -17.48
C PHE A 6 7.82 21.13 -16.68
N CYS A 7 9.12 21.34 -16.92
CA CYS A 7 9.86 22.45 -16.30
C CYS A 7 9.32 23.81 -16.76
N LEU A 8 9.00 23.97 -18.04
CA LEU A 8 8.38 25.18 -18.58
C LEU A 8 6.99 25.41 -18.00
N GLU A 9 6.15 24.38 -17.94
CA GLU A 9 4.81 24.43 -17.36
C GLU A 9 4.87 24.85 -15.87
N ALA A 10 5.74 24.21 -15.08
CA ALA A 10 5.94 24.57 -13.68
C ALA A 10 6.44 26.02 -13.52
N GLY A 11 7.40 26.43 -14.36
CA GLY A 11 7.91 27.81 -14.38
C GLY A 11 6.83 28.84 -14.71
N LEU A 12 6.04 28.61 -15.76
CA LEU A 12 4.93 29.49 -16.12
C LEU A 12 3.88 29.58 -15.00
N LYS A 13 3.51 28.45 -14.37
CA LYS A 13 2.56 28.44 -13.24
C LYS A 13 3.07 29.26 -12.05
N VAL A 14 4.36 29.16 -11.73
CA VAL A 14 4.98 29.92 -10.63
C VAL A 14 5.00 31.42 -10.93
N VAL A 15 5.33 31.81 -12.16
CA VAL A 15 5.35 33.22 -12.58
C VAL A 15 3.93 33.80 -12.63
N ALA A 16 2.95 33.05 -13.14
CA ALA A 16 1.57 33.52 -13.30
C ALA A 16 0.82 33.65 -11.96
N TRP A 17 0.98 32.70 -11.04
CA TRP A 17 0.22 32.69 -9.77
C TRP A 17 1.01 33.22 -8.58
N GLY A 18 2.33 33.38 -8.72
CA GLY A 18 3.24 33.69 -7.63
C GLY A 18 3.57 32.47 -6.77
N TRP A 19 4.78 32.47 -6.22
CA TRP A 19 5.31 31.35 -5.43
C TRP A 19 4.40 30.92 -4.27
N HIS A 20 3.82 31.88 -3.54
CA HIS A 20 2.98 31.61 -2.38
C HIS A 20 1.66 30.90 -2.76
N THR A 21 1.02 31.32 -3.85
CA THR A 21 -0.22 30.69 -4.33
C THR A 21 0.04 29.32 -4.93
N TYR A 22 1.17 29.16 -5.64
CA TYR A 22 1.60 27.89 -6.20
C TYR A 22 1.79 26.82 -5.11
N TRP A 23 2.40 27.18 -3.97
CA TRP A 23 2.68 26.26 -2.86
C TRP A 23 1.48 25.87 -2.01
N ARG A 24 0.38 26.62 -2.07
CA ARG A 24 -0.86 26.24 -1.37
C ARG A 24 -1.52 24.99 -1.96
N SER A 25 -1.49 24.84 -3.29
CA SER A 25 -2.13 23.71 -3.95
C SER A 25 -1.32 22.41 -3.73
N PRO A 26 -1.92 21.31 -3.23
CA PRO A 26 -1.24 20.01 -3.16
C PRO A 26 -0.90 19.49 -4.56
N SER A 27 -1.66 19.93 -5.57
CA SER A 27 -1.45 19.56 -6.96
C SER A 27 -0.16 20.06 -7.53
N ASN A 28 0.05 21.36 -7.41
CA ASN A 28 1.26 22.00 -7.86
C ASN A 28 2.50 21.50 -7.10
N ARG A 29 2.36 21.17 -5.81
CA ARG A 29 3.45 20.61 -4.98
C ARG A 29 3.92 19.25 -5.47
N PHE A 30 2.97 18.36 -5.77
CA PHE A 30 3.29 17.04 -6.29
C PHE A 30 3.87 17.12 -7.71
N ASP A 31 3.27 17.93 -8.59
CA ASP A 31 3.74 18.13 -9.96
C ASP A 31 5.18 18.70 -9.98
N LEU A 32 5.52 19.64 -9.08
CA LEU A 32 6.88 20.16 -8.96
C LEU A 32 7.85 19.07 -8.49
N LEU A 33 7.48 18.28 -7.48
CA LEU A 33 8.31 17.18 -6.98
C LEU A 33 8.61 16.15 -8.07
N VAL A 34 7.60 15.74 -8.83
CA VAL A 34 7.76 14.81 -9.94
C VAL A 34 8.64 15.40 -11.04
N THR A 35 8.45 16.69 -11.35
CA THR A 35 9.26 17.40 -12.36
C THR A 35 10.74 17.48 -11.95
N VAL A 36 11.02 17.81 -10.68
CA VAL A 36 12.39 17.87 -10.14
C VAL A 36 13.03 16.48 -10.10
N ALA A 37 12.30 15.45 -9.66
CA ALA A 37 12.80 14.08 -9.63
C ALA A 37 13.07 13.55 -11.05
N ALA A 38 12.21 13.86 -12.02
CA ALA A 38 12.41 13.54 -13.43
C ALA A 38 13.62 14.28 -14.03
N LEU A 39 13.86 15.54 -13.63
CA LEU A 39 15.05 16.30 -14.03
C LEU A 39 16.33 15.65 -13.47
N ALA A 40 16.35 15.31 -12.18
CA ALA A 40 17.46 14.61 -11.53
C ALA A 40 17.75 13.24 -12.18
N ALA A 41 16.70 12.51 -12.57
CA ALA A 41 16.85 11.28 -13.33
C ALA A 41 17.50 11.50 -14.71
N THR A 42 17.16 12.61 -15.35
CA THR A 42 17.71 12.99 -16.68
C THR A 42 19.17 13.36 -16.57
N SER A 43 19.55 14.19 -15.58
CA SER A 43 20.93 14.60 -15.38
C SER A 43 21.82 13.40 -15.01
N LEU A 44 21.33 12.49 -14.16
CA LEU A 44 22.04 11.24 -13.83
C LEU A 44 22.20 10.32 -15.05
N ALA A 45 21.22 10.28 -15.95
CA ALA A 45 21.29 9.50 -17.18
C ALA A 45 22.25 10.11 -18.24
N LEU A 46 22.54 11.41 -18.15
CA LEU A 46 23.48 12.11 -19.03
C LEU A 46 24.95 11.93 -18.59
N LEU A 47 25.20 11.38 -17.41
CA LEU A 47 26.56 11.06 -16.96
C LEU A 47 27.23 10.03 -17.87
N PRO A 48 28.58 10.07 -18.00
CA PRO A 48 29.33 9.16 -18.83
C PRO A 48 29.00 7.69 -18.50
N PRO A 49 28.89 6.80 -19.50
CA PRO A 49 28.54 5.40 -19.28
C PRO A 49 29.51 4.68 -18.32
N VAL A 50 30.77 5.14 -18.27
CA VAL A 50 31.81 4.65 -17.34
C VAL A 50 31.42 4.83 -15.87
N VAL A 51 30.77 5.94 -15.50
CA VAL A 51 30.31 6.21 -14.13
C VAL A 51 29.04 5.40 -13.82
N ARG A 52 28.21 5.14 -14.83
CA ARG A 52 26.94 4.42 -14.70
C ARG A 52 27.12 2.91 -14.57
N GLN A 53 28.15 2.35 -15.19
CA GLN A 53 28.48 0.92 -15.15
C GLN A 53 29.29 0.52 -13.90
N ALA A 54 29.78 1.48 -13.13
CA ALA A 54 30.56 1.23 -11.92
C ALA A 54 29.71 0.68 -10.76
N ASP A 55 28.40 0.95 -10.72
CA ASP A 55 27.50 0.41 -9.71
C ASP A 55 26.16 -0.05 -10.34
N PRO A 56 25.85 -1.36 -10.31
CA PRO A 56 24.58 -1.91 -10.79
C PRO A 56 23.35 -1.25 -10.14
N ARG A 57 23.46 -0.76 -8.90
CA ARG A 57 22.39 -0.06 -8.18
C ARG A 57 21.99 1.25 -8.87
N LEU A 58 22.95 1.96 -9.47
CA LEU A 58 22.70 3.20 -10.19
C LEU A 58 21.89 2.96 -11.47
N ILE A 59 22.12 1.83 -12.16
CA ILE A 59 21.36 1.45 -13.36
C ILE A 59 19.89 1.15 -12.98
N HIS A 60 19.68 0.42 -11.88
CA HIS A 60 18.33 0.12 -11.37
C HIS A 60 17.61 1.41 -10.93
N LEU A 61 18.32 2.31 -10.26
CA LEU A 61 17.80 3.61 -9.85
C LEU A 61 17.41 4.48 -11.05
N VAL A 62 18.29 4.63 -12.05
CA VAL A 62 17.98 5.41 -13.27
C VAL A 62 16.77 4.84 -14.01
N THR A 63 16.64 3.51 -14.04
CA THR A 63 15.50 2.83 -14.66
C THR A 63 14.20 3.09 -13.88
N ALA A 64 14.23 2.96 -12.56
CA ALA A 64 13.09 3.27 -11.69
C ALA A 64 12.66 4.74 -11.80
N LEU A 65 13.62 5.67 -11.79
CA LEU A 65 13.37 7.10 -11.93
C LEU A 65 12.81 7.48 -13.32
N ARG A 66 13.08 6.68 -14.36
CA ARG A 66 12.47 6.88 -15.69
C ARG A 66 10.95 6.67 -15.66
N LEU A 67 10.43 5.81 -14.76
CA LEU A 67 9.00 5.59 -14.55
C LEU A 67 8.29 6.81 -13.95
N LEU A 68 9.00 7.65 -13.18
CA LEU A 68 8.45 8.90 -12.65
C LEU A 68 7.98 9.85 -13.75
N ARG A 69 8.60 9.81 -14.94
CA ARG A 69 8.15 10.62 -16.08
C ARG A 69 6.78 10.19 -16.60
N VAL A 70 6.48 8.88 -16.55
CA VAL A 70 5.17 8.33 -16.92
C VAL A 70 4.13 8.74 -15.88
N LEU A 71 4.50 8.72 -14.59
CA LEU A 71 3.66 9.27 -13.52
C LEU A 71 3.38 10.77 -13.72
N GLY A 72 4.39 11.55 -14.11
CA GLY A 72 4.21 12.97 -14.45
C GLY A 72 3.18 13.19 -15.56
N LEU A 73 3.20 12.35 -16.61
CA LEU A 73 2.20 12.38 -17.69
C LEU A 73 0.79 12.03 -17.17
N LEU A 74 0.68 11.00 -16.33
CA LEU A 74 -0.57 10.63 -15.68
C LEU A 74 -1.11 11.79 -14.84
N CYS A 75 -0.21 12.55 -14.22
CA CYS A 75 -0.56 13.68 -13.36
C CYS A 75 -0.95 14.94 -14.13
N THR A 76 -0.60 15.05 -15.42
CA THR A 76 -1.14 16.10 -16.28
C THR A 76 -2.54 15.81 -16.80
N LEU A 77 -3.04 14.57 -16.68
CA LEU A 77 -4.42 14.26 -17.01
C LEU A 77 -5.34 14.84 -15.93
N GLY A 78 -6.11 15.89 -16.24
CA GLY A 78 -6.91 16.64 -15.27
C GLY A 78 -7.87 15.81 -14.38
N GLY A 79 -8.13 14.54 -14.71
CA GLY A 79 -8.98 13.64 -13.92
C GLY A 79 -8.32 12.99 -12.70
N TRP A 80 -6.99 12.89 -12.61
CA TRP A 80 -6.38 12.12 -11.50
C TRP A 80 -6.57 12.79 -10.13
N TRP A 81 -6.53 14.12 -10.10
CA TRP A 81 -6.78 14.90 -8.87
C TRP A 81 -8.20 14.74 -8.38
N VAL A 82 -9.16 14.48 -9.27
CA VAL A 82 -10.54 14.16 -8.89
C VAL A 82 -10.57 12.82 -8.17
N VAL A 83 -9.90 11.79 -8.70
CA VAL A 83 -9.80 10.46 -8.06
C VAL A 83 -9.14 10.57 -6.69
N VAL A 84 -8.02 11.28 -6.59
CA VAL A 84 -7.29 11.46 -5.31
C VAL A 84 -8.09 12.30 -4.31
N ALA A 85 -8.81 13.33 -4.78
CA ALA A 85 -9.69 14.12 -3.93
C ALA A 85 -10.91 13.33 -3.45
N SER A 86 -11.43 12.38 -4.23
CA SER A 86 -12.49 11.46 -3.79
C SER A 86 -11.94 10.45 -2.77
N LEU A 87 -10.79 9.82 -3.05
CA LEU A 87 -10.15 8.91 -2.11
C LEU A 87 -9.82 9.60 -0.78
N SER A 88 -9.35 10.85 -0.81
CA SER A 88 -9.01 11.59 0.41
C SER A 88 -10.22 11.98 1.27
N ARG A 89 -11.44 11.98 0.71
CA ARG A 89 -12.69 12.14 1.49
C ARG A 89 -13.08 10.87 2.22
N VAL A 90 -12.85 9.71 1.60
CA VAL A 90 -13.18 8.40 2.18
C VAL A 90 -12.09 7.91 3.16
N LEU A 91 -10.84 8.36 2.98
CA LEU A 91 -9.70 7.91 3.77
C LEU A 91 -9.79 8.18 5.29
N PRO A 92 -10.24 9.35 5.79
CA PRO A 92 -10.36 9.62 7.22
C PRO A 92 -11.36 8.67 7.89
N ALA A 93 -12.42 8.40 7.15
CA ALA A 93 -13.51 7.53 7.51
C ALA A 93 -12.97 6.07 7.64
N ALA A 94 -12.26 5.57 6.63
CA ALA A 94 -11.58 4.27 6.68
C ALA A 94 -10.44 4.21 7.71
N GLY A 95 -9.86 5.36 8.07
CA GLY A 95 -8.70 5.45 8.95
C GLY A 95 -8.96 4.92 10.36
N GLN A 96 -10.19 5.00 10.88
CA GLN A 96 -10.53 4.40 12.18
C GLN A 96 -10.41 2.87 12.15
N LEU A 97 -10.92 2.25 11.10
CA LEU A 97 -10.86 0.80 10.91
C LEU A 97 -9.43 0.33 10.63
N LEU A 98 -8.68 1.06 9.79
CA LEU A 98 -7.27 0.75 9.54
C LEU A 98 -6.45 0.79 10.83
N ARG A 99 -6.70 1.74 11.74
CA ARG A 99 -6.05 1.77 13.05
C ARG A 99 -6.43 0.56 13.91
N ALA A 100 -7.71 0.20 13.95
CA ALA A 100 -8.16 -0.98 14.70
C ALA A 100 -7.53 -2.27 14.16
N THR A 101 -7.51 -2.46 12.84
CA THR A 101 -6.85 -3.60 12.17
C THR A 101 -5.35 -3.61 12.46
N PHE A 102 -4.69 -2.46 12.42
CA PHE A 102 -3.27 -2.36 12.74
C PHE A 102 -2.96 -2.76 14.19
N VAL A 103 -3.77 -2.32 15.15
CA VAL A 103 -3.64 -2.73 16.56
C VAL A 103 -3.83 -4.24 16.70
N LEU A 104 -4.84 -4.81 16.05
CA LEU A 104 -5.05 -6.27 16.04
C LEU A 104 -3.84 -7.01 15.49
N MET A 105 -3.30 -6.58 14.35
CA MET A 105 -2.09 -7.15 13.75
C MET A 105 -0.89 -7.04 14.68
N PHE A 106 -0.72 -5.91 15.37
CA PHE A 106 0.36 -5.69 16.33
C PHE A 106 0.25 -6.65 17.51
N THR A 107 -0.94 -6.80 18.10
CA THR A 107 -1.18 -7.73 19.21
C THR A 107 -0.90 -9.18 18.80
N PHE A 108 -1.38 -9.61 17.63
CA PHE A 108 -1.12 -10.95 17.14
C PHE A 108 0.34 -11.16 16.73
N SER A 109 1.01 -10.14 16.20
CA SER A 109 2.45 -10.22 15.92
C SER A 109 3.26 -10.40 17.19
N ALA A 110 3.00 -9.58 18.22
CA ALA A 110 3.67 -9.70 19.52
C ALA A 110 3.42 -11.07 20.17
N ALA A 111 2.16 -11.53 20.22
CA ALA A 111 1.83 -12.87 20.73
C ALA A 111 2.46 -13.99 19.88
N GLY A 112 2.52 -13.80 18.56
CA GLY A 112 3.16 -14.75 17.65
C GLY A 112 4.67 -14.85 17.87
N VAL A 113 5.34 -13.74 18.20
CA VAL A 113 6.78 -13.74 18.56
C VAL A 113 7.01 -14.55 19.84
N ASP A 114 6.17 -14.37 20.85
CA ASP A 114 6.29 -15.11 22.11
C ASP A 114 6.00 -16.61 21.94
N LEU A 115 5.04 -16.98 21.08
CA LEU A 115 4.63 -18.37 20.87
C LEU A 115 5.47 -19.13 19.84
N TYR A 116 5.92 -18.45 18.78
CA TYR A 116 6.51 -19.08 17.59
C TYR A 116 7.84 -18.48 17.16
N GLY A 117 8.43 -17.59 17.96
CA GLY A 117 9.73 -17.00 17.71
C GLY A 117 10.83 -18.05 17.53
N GLY A 118 11.60 -17.90 16.45
CA GLY A 118 12.73 -18.77 16.13
C GLY A 118 12.37 -20.14 15.54
N LEU A 119 11.08 -20.49 15.44
CA LEU A 119 10.65 -21.81 14.94
C LEU A 119 10.81 -21.95 13.42
N ILE A 120 10.53 -20.89 12.66
CA ILE A 120 10.77 -20.87 11.21
C ILE A 120 12.17 -20.31 10.98
N ASN A 121 13.14 -21.20 10.79
CA ASN A 121 14.53 -20.86 10.51
C ASN A 121 15.10 -21.76 9.41
N ARG A 122 16.10 -21.24 8.69
CA ARG A 122 16.84 -21.97 7.64
C ARG A 122 18.16 -22.55 8.16
N VAL A 123 18.28 -22.80 9.47
CA VAL A 123 19.54 -23.29 10.05
C VAL A 123 19.72 -24.74 9.63
N PRO A 124 20.78 -25.08 8.86
CA PRO A 124 20.97 -26.45 8.38
C PRO A 124 21.08 -27.43 9.54
N GLY A 125 20.30 -28.51 9.49
CA GLY A 125 20.32 -29.57 10.49
C GLY A 125 19.44 -29.34 11.74
N SER A 126 18.76 -28.20 11.86
CA SER A 126 17.74 -28.01 12.90
C SER A 126 16.54 -28.95 12.66
N ALA A 127 15.90 -29.42 13.74
CA ALA A 127 14.73 -30.29 13.62
C ALA A 127 13.58 -29.57 12.90
N GLN A 128 13.47 -28.26 13.09
CA GLN A 128 12.45 -27.40 12.49
C GLN A 128 12.70 -27.18 11.00
N CYS A 129 13.95 -26.94 10.58
CA CYS A 129 14.30 -26.83 9.16
C CYS A 129 14.00 -28.13 8.43
N ARG A 130 14.39 -29.28 9.00
CA ARG A 130 14.06 -30.61 8.44
C ARG A 130 12.55 -30.88 8.34
N ALA A 131 11.75 -30.38 9.29
CA ALA A 131 10.30 -30.53 9.24
C ALA A 131 9.64 -29.72 8.13
N LEU A 132 10.29 -28.64 7.67
CA LEU A 132 9.82 -27.76 6.61
C LEU A 132 10.43 -28.09 5.24
N GLU A 133 11.60 -28.73 5.20
CA GLU A 133 12.25 -29.17 3.97
C GLU A 133 11.33 -30.07 3.13
N GLY A 134 11.15 -29.72 1.85
CA GLY A 134 10.26 -30.43 0.91
C GLY A 134 8.76 -30.13 1.07
N SER A 135 8.36 -29.32 2.05
CA SER A 135 6.96 -28.87 2.19
C SER A 135 6.57 -27.83 1.12
N ASN A 136 5.26 -27.66 0.90
CA ASN A 136 4.73 -26.59 0.05
C ASN A 136 5.21 -25.19 0.49
N PHE A 137 5.41 -25.00 1.80
CA PHE A 137 5.94 -23.76 2.36
C PHE A 137 7.37 -23.48 1.90
N ALA A 138 8.25 -24.48 1.99
CA ALA A 138 9.64 -24.34 1.56
C ALA A 138 9.75 -24.14 0.05
N ASN A 139 8.96 -24.89 -0.74
CA ASN A 139 8.93 -24.81 -2.20
C ASN A 139 8.39 -23.46 -2.70
N ALA A 140 7.43 -22.86 -1.98
CA ALA A 140 6.90 -21.53 -2.28
C ALA A 140 7.82 -20.38 -1.83
N GLY A 141 8.91 -20.67 -1.13
CA GLY A 141 9.88 -19.66 -0.68
C GLY A 141 9.43 -18.82 0.53
N TYR A 142 8.42 -19.25 1.28
CA TYR A 142 7.78 -18.47 2.36
C TYR A 142 8.58 -18.32 3.65
N TRP A 143 9.89 -18.54 3.65
CA TRP A 143 10.70 -18.48 4.87
C TRP A 143 10.75 -17.10 5.55
N ALA A 144 10.46 -16.02 4.81
CA ALA A 144 10.31 -14.68 5.38
C ALA A 144 9.02 -14.53 6.21
N ASN A 145 8.07 -15.45 6.05
CA ASN A 145 6.77 -15.46 6.70
C ASN A 145 6.89 -16.17 8.04
N ASN A 146 7.46 -15.46 9.01
CA ASN A 146 7.76 -15.98 10.34
C ASN A 146 7.43 -14.94 11.43
N PHE A 147 7.45 -15.40 12.69
CA PHE A 147 7.32 -14.54 13.88
C PHE A 147 8.67 -14.42 14.62
N ASN A 148 9.81 -14.40 13.92
CA ASN A 148 11.12 -14.29 14.57
C ASN A 148 11.37 -12.88 15.13
N ASP A 149 10.72 -11.87 14.55
CA ASP A 149 10.70 -10.49 15.02
C ASP A 149 9.34 -9.85 14.76
N LEU A 150 9.09 -8.73 15.43
CA LEU A 150 7.81 -8.02 15.38
C LEU A 150 7.43 -7.53 13.98
N LEU A 151 8.42 -7.08 13.18
CA LEU A 151 8.15 -6.55 11.84
C LEU A 151 7.82 -7.67 10.86
N SER A 152 8.60 -8.76 10.87
CA SER A 152 8.27 -9.96 10.11
C SER A 152 6.90 -10.53 10.50
N GLY A 153 6.57 -10.54 11.79
CA GLY A 153 5.26 -10.93 12.27
C GLY A 153 4.13 -10.01 11.80
N LEU A 154 4.37 -8.69 11.71
CA LEU A 154 3.40 -7.74 11.16
C LEU A 154 3.16 -7.96 9.67
N VAL A 155 4.21 -8.21 8.89
CA VAL A 155 4.11 -8.57 7.46
C VAL A 155 3.35 -9.88 7.30
N LEU A 156 3.65 -10.89 8.12
CA LEU A 156 2.94 -12.16 8.12
C LEU A 156 1.45 -11.99 8.44
N CYS A 157 1.10 -11.22 9.47
CA CYS A 157 -0.29 -10.88 9.77
C CYS A 157 -0.97 -10.20 8.57
N PHE A 158 -0.28 -9.28 7.89
CA PHE A 158 -0.81 -8.62 6.69
C PHE A 158 -1.10 -9.63 5.56
N GLU A 159 -0.19 -10.56 5.31
CA GLU A 159 -0.40 -11.63 4.31
C GLU A 159 -1.58 -12.54 4.68
N LEU A 160 -1.71 -12.88 5.97
CA LEU A 160 -2.83 -13.67 6.48
C LEU A 160 -4.16 -12.94 6.39
N LEU A 161 -4.18 -11.61 6.52
CA LEU A 161 -5.37 -10.77 6.31
C LEU A 161 -5.89 -10.86 4.86
N VAL A 162 -5.00 -11.01 3.89
CA VAL A 162 -5.35 -11.17 2.47
C VAL A 162 -5.89 -12.58 2.17
N VAL A 163 -5.71 -13.54 3.09
CA VAL A 163 -6.21 -14.93 3.01
C VAL A 163 -5.60 -15.75 1.88
N ASN A 164 -4.60 -15.23 1.15
CA ASN A 164 -3.96 -16.00 0.08
C ASN A 164 -2.93 -16.98 0.66
N SER A 165 -2.96 -18.24 0.21
CA SER A 165 -2.05 -19.31 0.66
C SER A 165 -1.94 -19.48 2.19
N TRP A 166 -2.93 -19.00 2.94
CA TRP A 166 -2.88 -18.97 4.41
C TRP A 166 -2.74 -20.36 5.02
N TYR A 167 -3.38 -21.37 4.41
CA TYR A 167 -3.31 -22.76 4.86
C TYR A 167 -1.88 -23.31 4.81
N THR A 168 -1.10 -22.99 3.76
CA THR A 168 0.31 -23.40 3.63
C THR A 168 1.17 -22.82 4.75
N ILE A 169 0.91 -21.56 5.11
CA ILE A 169 1.59 -20.88 6.23
C ILE A 169 1.22 -21.55 7.54
N VAL A 170 -0.08 -21.78 7.80
CA VAL A 170 -0.55 -22.44 9.03
C VAL A 170 0.03 -23.85 9.16
N GLU A 171 0.06 -24.62 8.07
CA GLU A 171 0.64 -25.96 8.05
C GLU A 171 2.12 -25.97 8.40
N ALA A 172 2.89 -24.98 7.94
CA ALA A 172 4.30 -24.83 8.31
C ALA A 172 4.46 -24.63 9.83
N PHE A 173 3.67 -23.73 10.42
CA PHE A 173 3.70 -23.51 11.88
C PHE A 173 3.23 -24.73 12.68
N VAL A 174 2.27 -25.50 12.17
CA VAL A 174 1.83 -26.75 12.79
C VAL A 174 2.92 -27.81 12.73
N ALA A 175 3.67 -27.89 11.63
CA ALA A 175 4.75 -28.85 11.45
C ALA A 175 5.93 -28.63 12.42
N VAL A 176 6.21 -27.38 12.80
CA VAL A 176 7.33 -27.02 13.68
C VAL A 176 6.95 -26.83 15.15
N SER A 177 5.65 -26.81 15.48
CA SER A 177 5.13 -26.57 16.84
C SER A 177 4.17 -27.66 17.28
N SER A 178 2.85 -27.46 17.10
CA SER A 178 1.82 -28.41 17.55
C SER A 178 0.53 -28.25 16.74
N ARG A 179 -0.37 -29.23 16.84
CA ARG A 179 -1.70 -29.16 16.19
C ARG A 179 -2.58 -28.02 16.74
N TRP A 180 -2.37 -27.63 17.99
CA TRP A 180 -3.12 -26.56 18.67
C TRP A 180 -2.81 -25.16 18.11
N THR A 181 -1.67 -25.02 17.42
CA THR A 181 -1.31 -23.79 16.69
C THR A 181 -2.38 -23.33 15.71
N ARG A 182 -3.20 -24.25 15.18
CA ARG A 182 -4.35 -23.89 14.33
C ARG A 182 -5.34 -22.94 15.03
N LEU A 183 -5.52 -23.06 16.35
CA LEU A 183 -6.44 -22.20 17.09
C LEU A 183 -5.99 -20.73 17.08
N PHE A 184 -4.69 -20.47 17.17
CA PHE A 184 -4.13 -19.12 17.07
C PHE A 184 -4.46 -18.48 15.72
N PHE A 185 -4.21 -19.20 14.62
CA PHE A 185 -4.48 -18.70 13.27
C PHE A 185 -5.97 -18.60 12.94
N VAL A 186 -6.79 -19.52 13.44
CA VAL A 186 -8.26 -19.42 13.31
C VAL A 186 -8.81 -18.22 14.09
N ALA A 187 -8.30 -17.97 15.30
CA ALA A 187 -8.69 -16.78 16.07
C ALA A 187 -8.30 -15.49 15.36
N TYR A 188 -7.10 -15.43 14.78
CA TYR A 188 -6.69 -14.30 13.94
C TYR A 188 -7.62 -14.13 12.73
N TRP A 189 -7.92 -15.22 12.01
CA TRP A 189 -8.79 -15.19 10.84
C TRP A 189 -10.20 -14.68 11.19
N LEU A 190 -10.79 -15.14 12.30
CA LEU A 190 -12.10 -14.67 12.77
C LEU A 190 -12.08 -13.16 13.06
N LEU A 191 -11.07 -12.67 13.79
CA LEU A 191 -11.02 -11.25 14.18
C LEU A 191 -10.61 -10.35 13.01
N ALA A 192 -9.60 -10.72 12.23
CA ALA A 192 -9.05 -9.87 11.19
C ALA A 192 -9.86 -9.94 9.89
N VAL A 193 -10.22 -11.14 9.45
CA VAL A 193 -10.89 -11.35 8.16
C VAL A 193 -12.40 -11.22 8.32
N ILE A 194 -12.98 -11.99 9.24
CA ILE A 194 -14.45 -12.02 9.38
C ILE A 194 -14.98 -10.76 10.07
N VAL A 195 -14.30 -10.23 11.08
CA VAL A 195 -14.75 -9.00 11.75
C VAL A 195 -14.18 -7.77 11.07
N CYS A 196 -12.86 -7.54 11.08
CA CYS A 196 -12.30 -6.28 10.60
C CYS A 196 -12.51 -6.04 9.09
N ALA A 197 -12.27 -7.03 8.23
CA ALA A 197 -12.44 -6.84 6.78
C ALA A 197 -13.91 -6.62 6.39
N ASN A 198 -14.86 -7.36 6.98
CA ASN A 198 -16.29 -7.15 6.71
C ASN A 198 -16.79 -5.81 7.26
N LEU A 199 -16.31 -5.37 8.43
CA LEU A 199 -16.59 -4.02 8.93
C LEU A 199 -16.03 -2.94 7.99
N ALA A 200 -14.85 -3.17 7.40
CA ALA A 200 -14.29 -2.26 6.42
C ALA A 200 -15.14 -2.17 5.15
N ILE A 201 -15.62 -3.31 4.64
CA ILE A 201 -16.54 -3.34 3.50
C ILE A 201 -17.84 -2.59 3.83
N ALA A 202 -18.46 -2.88 4.97
CA ALA A 202 -19.69 -2.22 5.40
C ALA A 202 -19.51 -0.70 5.49
N PHE A 203 -18.37 -0.26 6.01
CA PHE A 203 -18.04 1.15 6.13
C PHE A 203 -17.82 1.84 4.77
N VAL A 204 -17.12 1.18 3.85
CA VAL A 204 -16.95 1.70 2.48
C VAL A 204 -18.30 1.82 1.78
N ILE A 205 -19.19 0.83 1.95
CA ILE A 205 -20.55 0.89 1.43
C ILE A 205 -21.30 2.10 2.01
N GLU A 206 -21.26 2.32 3.32
CA GLU A 206 -21.93 3.47 3.95
C GLU A 206 -21.37 4.80 3.43
N ALA A 207 -20.05 4.91 3.27
CA ALA A 207 -19.41 6.10 2.73
C ALA A 207 -19.84 6.39 1.28
N LEU A 208 -19.92 5.36 0.43
CA LEU A 208 -20.40 5.50 -0.95
C LEU A 208 -21.89 5.83 -1.01
N LEU A 209 -22.71 5.17 -0.19
CA LEU A 209 -24.15 5.46 -0.10
C LEU A 209 -24.41 6.90 0.36
N ALA A 210 -23.62 7.42 1.29
CA ALA A 210 -23.69 8.81 1.72
C ALA A 210 -23.39 9.78 0.57
N GLU A 211 -22.39 9.50 -0.27
CA GLU A 211 -22.09 10.32 -1.45
C GLU A 211 -23.22 10.27 -2.50
N VAL A 212 -23.82 9.10 -2.75
CA VAL A 212 -24.96 8.95 -3.68
C VAL A 212 -26.17 9.73 -3.19
N ARG A 213 -26.54 9.60 -1.90
CA ARG A 213 -27.66 10.34 -1.31
C ARG A 213 -27.47 11.86 -1.43
N ALA A 214 -26.27 12.35 -1.15
CA ALA A 214 -25.94 13.77 -1.29
C ALA A 214 -26.02 14.27 -2.74
N ALA A 215 -25.79 13.40 -3.73
CA ALA A 215 -25.96 13.74 -5.15
C ALA A 215 -27.43 13.75 -5.61
N GLU A 216 -28.30 12.93 -5.00
CA GLU A 216 -29.74 12.83 -5.35
C GLU A 216 -30.62 13.95 -4.74
N GLU A 217 -30.24 14.50 -3.59
CA GLU A 217 -30.95 15.59 -2.90
C GLU A 217 -31.31 16.80 -3.80
N PRO A 218 -30.39 17.36 -4.62
CA PRO A 218 -30.72 18.48 -5.50
C PRO A 218 -31.69 18.11 -6.64
N GLU A 219 -31.69 16.88 -7.15
CA GLU A 219 -32.65 16.46 -8.19
C GLU A 219 -34.06 16.29 -7.64
N ARG A 220 -34.21 15.77 -6.41
CA ARG A 220 -35.52 15.65 -5.74
C ARG A 220 -36.14 17.01 -5.44
N ALA A 221 -35.35 17.97 -4.99
CA ALA A 221 -35.82 19.33 -4.73
C ALA A 221 -36.32 20.05 -6.01
N VAL A 222 -35.66 19.80 -7.15
CA VAL A 222 -36.10 20.34 -8.46
C VAL A 222 -37.35 19.63 -8.97
N GLY A 223 -37.47 18.31 -8.76
CA GLY A 223 -38.65 17.52 -9.14
C GLY A 223 -39.91 17.94 -8.38
N GLU A 224 -39.82 18.14 -7.06
CA GLU A 224 -40.95 18.60 -6.24
C GLU A 224 -41.33 20.05 -6.55
N GLY A 225 -40.36 20.94 -6.79
CA GLY A 225 -40.63 22.32 -7.21
C GLY A 225 -41.34 22.44 -8.57
N ARG A 226 -41.16 21.45 -9.46
CA ARG A 226 -41.88 21.37 -10.75
C ARG A 226 -43.29 20.82 -10.66
N LEU A 227 -43.63 20.08 -9.60
CA LEU A 227 -44.97 19.54 -9.37
C LEU A 227 -45.91 20.52 -8.65
N LEU A 228 -45.35 21.58 -8.08
CA LEU A 228 -46.07 22.63 -7.35
C LEU A 228 -46.33 23.90 -8.19
N MET A 229 -46.00 23.89 -9.49
CA MET A 229 -46.38 24.89 -10.49
C MET A 229 -47.32 24.30 -11.52
#